data_AF-A0A838NXY8-F1
#
_entry.id   AF-A0A838NXY8-F1
#
_cell.length_a   1.000
_cell.length_b   1.000
_cell.length_c   1.000
_cell.angle_alpha   90.00
_cell.angle_beta   90.00
_cell.angle_gamma   90.00
#
_symmetry.space_group_name_H-M   'P 1'
#
loop_
_entity.id
_entity.type
_entity.pdbx_description
1 polymer ?
#
loop_
_entity_poly.entity_id
_entity_poly.type
_entity_poly.pdbx_seq_one_letter_code
_entity_poly.pdbx_strand_id
1 'polypeptide(L)' 'MPHTDAVVVFTTIATADEAVMLIRELLDRRLIACGTVQEGARSIYRWEGKIADEQEAIVMLKTR' A
#
# COMPACT_ATOMS: atom_id res chain seq x y z
N MET A 1 -6.46 -26.52 9.90
CA MET A 1 -6.45 -25.18 10.52
C MET A 1 -7.57 -24.39 9.89
N PRO A 2 -8.48 -23.74 10.64
CA PRO A 2 -9.42 -22.83 10.02
C PRO A 2 -8.61 -21.70 9.37
N HIS A 3 -8.76 -21.53 8.06
CA HIS A 3 -8.21 -20.37 7.37
C HIS A 3 -8.98 -19.13 7.84
N THR A 4 -8.27 -18.04 8.12
CA THR A 4 -8.92 -16.76 8.43
C THR A 4 -9.56 -16.20 7.16
N ASP A 5 -10.67 -15.48 7.34
CA ASP A 5 -11.30 -14.62 6.32
C ASP A 5 -10.51 -13.33 6.05
N ALA A 6 -9.52 -13.00 6.90
CA ALA A 6 -8.73 -11.80 6.73
C ALA A 6 -7.83 -11.85 5.49
N VAL A 7 -7.76 -10.72 4.78
CA VAL A 7 -6.88 -10.51 3.63
C VAL A 7 -5.88 -9.39 3.91
N VAL A 8 -4.70 -9.51 3.29
CA VAL A 8 -3.69 -8.45 3.25
C VAL A 8 -3.68 -7.87 1.84
N VAL A 9 -4.00 -6.59 1.71
CA VAL A 9 -3.82 -5.84 0.46
C VAL A 9 -2.43 -5.23 0.47
N PHE A 10 -1.65 -5.57 -0.55
CA PHE A 10 -0.30 -5.06 -0.77
C PHE A 10 -0.34 -4.12 -1.97
N THR A 11 0.04 -2.85 -1.77
CA THR A 11 0.02 -1.82 -2.81
C THR A 11 1.14 -0.83 -2.61
N THR A 12 1.37 0.05 -3.58
CA THR A 12 2.26 1.20 -3.46
C THR A 12 1.47 2.51 -3.61
N ILE A 13 2.01 3.59 -3.05
CA ILE A 13 1.50 4.97 -3.15
C ILE A 13 2.71 5.87 -3.42
N ALA A 14 2.54 6.94 -4.21
CA ALA A 14 3.65 7.78 -4.66
C ALA A 14 4.48 8.36 -3.49
N THR A 15 3.83 8.80 -2.42
CA THR A 15 4.50 9.34 -1.23
C THR A 15 4.00 8.72 0.07
N ALA A 16 4.84 8.78 1.11
CA ALA A 16 4.47 8.30 2.43
C ALA A 16 3.37 9.15 3.10
N ASP A 17 3.40 10.47 2.91
CA ASP A 17 2.37 11.37 3.42
C ASP A 17 1.00 11.05 2.80
N GLU A 18 0.94 10.83 1.48
CA GLU A 18 -0.28 10.37 0.80
C GLU A 18 -0.73 8.98 1.28
N ALA A 19 0.21 8.07 1.53
CA ALA A 19 -0.11 6.77 2.10
C ALA A 19 -0.74 6.88 3.50
N VAL A 20 -0.22 7.76 4.35
CA VAL A 20 -0.76 8.03 5.69
C VAL A 20 -2.16 8.67 5.59
N MET A 21 -2.37 9.62 4.68
CA MET A 21 -3.68 10.22 4.44
C MET A 21 -4.70 9.17 3.98
N LEU A 22 -4.34 8.33 3.01
CA LEU A 22 -5.18 7.23 2.51
C LEU A 22 -5.55 6.26 3.65
N ILE A 23 -4.58 5.82 4.45
CA ILE A 23 -4.82 4.89 5.56
C ILE A 23 -5.80 5.46 6.57
N ARG A 24 -5.68 6.75 6.92
CA ARG A 24 -6.60 7.42 7.86
C ARG A 24 -8.04 7.43 7.32
N GLU A 25 -8.21 7.80 6.06
CA GLU A 25 -9.54 7.80 5.41
C GLU A 25 -10.16 6.39 5.36
N LEU A 26 -9.36 5.36 5.06
CA LEU A 26 -9.84 3.98 5.04
C LEU A 26 -10.22 3.46 6.44
N LEU A 27 -9.51 3.90 7.48
CA LEU A 27 -9.85 3.60 8.87
C LEU A 27 -11.14 4.30 9.30
N ASP A 28 -11.30 5.58 8.99
CA ASP A 28 -12.50 6.35 9.32
C ASP A 28 -13.75 5.75 8.67
N ARG A 29 -13.61 5.26 7.44
CA ARG A 29 -14.65 4.53 6.71
C ARG A 29 -14.82 3.07 7.12
N ARG A 30 -13.99 2.57 8.05
CA ARG A 30 -13.99 1.19 8.56
C ARG A 30 -13.80 0.13 7.47
N LEU A 31 -13.03 0.45 6.43
CA LEU A 31 -12.72 -0.46 5.32
C LEU A 31 -11.50 -1.35 5.60
N ILE A 32 -10.64 -0.93 6.52
CA ILE A 32 -9.46 -1.68 6.96
C ILE A 32 -9.43 -1.69 8.49
N ALA A 33 -8.78 -2.70 9.06
CA ALA A 33 -8.48 -2.75 10.49
C ALA A 33 -7.18 -1.99 10.82
N CYS A 34 -6.20 -2.03 9.91
CA CYS A 34 -4.96 -1.25 10.03
C CYS A 34 -4.23 -1.13 8.68
N GLY A 35 -3.33 -0.15 8.60
CA GLY A 35 -2.38 0.03 7.51
C GLY A 35 -0.95 0.20 8.04
N THR A 36 0.04 -0.27 7.28
CA THR A 36 1.46 -0.08 7.56
C THR A 36 2.13 0.55 6.34
N VAL A 37 2.89 1.61 6.55
CA VAL A 37 3.66 2.32 5.51
C VAL A 37 5.13 2.00 5.68
N GLN A 38 5.79 1.64 4.58
CA GLN A 38 7.24 1.50 4.48
C GLN A 38 7.73 2.46 3.39
N GLU A 39 8.52 3.44 3.80
CA GLU A 39 9.08 4.45 2.89
C GLU A 39 10.37 3.97 2.23
N GLY A 40 10.78 4.69 1.17
CA GLY A 40 12.06 4.49 0.48
C GLY A 40 12.08 3.28 -0.46
N ALA A 41 10.91 2.76 -0.85
CA ALA A 41 10.85 1.71 -1.86
C ALA A 41 11.13 2.29 -3.25
N ARG A 42 11.70 1.46 -4.12
CA ARG A 42 11.91 1.78 -5.54
C ARG A 42 11.13 0.81 -6.39
N SER A 43 10.20 1.34 -7.18
CA SER A 43 9.44 0.60 -8.17
C SER A 43 10.17 0.71 -9.52
N ILE A 44 10.81 -0.39 -9.92
CA ILE A 44 11.56 -0.49 -11.17
C ILE A 44 10.77 -1.34 -12.15
N TYR A 45 10.34 -0.76 -13.26
CA TYR A 45 9.45 -1.41 -14.22
C TYR A 45 9.68 -0.92 -15.64
N ARG A 46 9.04 -1.55 -16.64
CA ARG A 46 9.10 -1.12 -18.04
C ARG A 46 7.86 -0.33 -18.41
N TRP A 47 8.06 0.87 -18.95
CA TRP A 47 6.98 1.74 -19.43
C TRP A 47 7.43 2.45 -20.70
N GLU A 48 6.55 2.48 -21.72
CA GLU A 48 6.86 3.03 -23.06
C GLU A 48 8.22 2.57 -23.64
N GLY A 49 8.55 1.30 -23.45
CA GLY A 49 9.80 0.70 -23.93
C GLY A 49 11.05 1.02 -23.10
N LYS A 50 10.98 1.94 -22.14
CA LYS A 50 12.09 2.33 -21.25
C LYS A 50 11.97 1.68 -19.88
N ILE A 51 13.10 1.55 -19.17
CA ILE A 51 13.09 1.19 -17.75
C ILE A 51 12.82 2.47 -16.96
N ALA A 52 11.71 2.47 -16.23
CA ALA A 52 11.36 3.48 -15.25
C ALA A 52 11.82 3.02 -13.86
N ASP A 53 12.13 3.99 -13.01
CA ASP A 53 12.65 3.77 -11.67
C ASP A 53 12.11 4.89 -10.78
N GLU A 54 11.02 4.58 -10.09
CA GLU A 54 10.24 5.54 -9.32
C GLU A 54 10.36 5.25 -7.83
N GLN A 55 10.34 6.31 -7.01
CA GLN A 55 10.24 6.18 -5.56
C GLN A 55 8.77 6.08 -5.14
N GLU A 56 8.46 5.13 -4.27
CA GLU A 56 7.12 4.92 -3.75
C GLU A 56 7.18 4.51 -2.27
N ALA A 57 6.05 4.61 -1.59
CA ALA A 57 5.82 3.99 -0.30
C ALA A 57 5.07 2.67 -0.48
N ILE A 58 5.57 1.60 0.13
CA ILE A 58 4.85 0.32 0.20
C ILE A 58 3.80 0.42 1.31
N VAL A 59 2.58 -0.01 0.99
CA VAL A 59 1.45 0.00 1.91
C VAL A 59 0.87 -1.41 2.06
N MET A 60 0.77 -1.86 3.31
CA MET A 60 0.13 -3.11 3.70
C MET A 60 -1.13 -2.84 4.50
N LEU A 61 -2.29 -3.10 3.91
CA LEU A 61 -3.59 -2.95 4.56
C LEU A 61 -4.12 -4.31 4.99
N LYS A 62 -4.68 -4.41 6.21
CA LYS A 62 -5.28 -5.65 6.72
C LYS A 62 -6.77 -5.44 6.90
N THR A 63 -7.58 -6.32 6.31
CA THR A 63 -9.04 -6.27 6.34
C THR A 63 -9.67 -7.66 6.33
N ARG A 64 -11.00 -7.74 6.39
CA ARG A 64 -11.79 -8.96 6.24
C ARG A 64 -12.54 -8.92 4.91
#